data_AF-A0A9E2MUH1-F1
#
_entry.id   AF-A0A9E2MUH1-F1
#
_cell.length_a   1.000
_cell.length_b   1.000
_cell.length_c   1.000
_cell.angle_alpha   90.00
_cell.angle_beta   90.00
_cell.angle_gamma   90.00
#
_symmetry.space_group_name_H-M   'P 1'
#
loop_
_entity.id
_entity.type
_entity.pdbx_description
1 polymer ?
#
loop_
_entity_poly.entity_id
_entity_poly.type
_entity_poly.pdbx_seq_one_letter_code
_entity_poly.pdbx_strand_id
1 'polypeptide(L)'
;MRVSFAEAFRPPIGAFLDHPDHHPQNQGAMEYTTEVLDRTTGDLKTVSLGNWLKVSEYGATKGVGPRRTKSILTHLGLLQEERETSASGRGIVTRRRLTPDAVKAGLGKRIYPRKTGSFPFDVLSPEGQAWADLRWDHAVADIAAKVAADPMVSHAKERLDRLKTTRRSELTPQMEVCFLSDFFPDLAQVDICRITGAPPRMVSLYVNTRADQLRAWRAWKCKQLPEALGITFRSDLVDPQE
;
A
#
# COMPACT_ATOMS: atom_id res chain seq x y z
N MET A 1 -39.30 -33.98 -31.72
CA MET A 1 -38.63 -34.17 -30.43
C MET A 1 -38.28 -32.81 -29.86
N ARG A 2 -39.15 -32.27 -28.99
CA ARG A 2 -38.93 -31.01 -28.25
C ARG A 2 -38.72 -31.41 -26.80
N VAL A 3 -37.61 -31.00 -26.20
CA VAL A 3 -37.40 -31.09 -24.75
C VAL A 3 -36.91 -29.74 -24.26
N SER A 4 -37.69 -29.18 -23.34
CA SER A 4 -37.46 -27.96 -22.58
C SER A 4 -36.32 -28.13 -21.58
N PHE A 5 -35.61 -27.03 -21.29
CA PHE A 5 -34.94 -26.88 -19.99
C PHE A 5 -34.98 -25.40 -19.58
N ALA A 6 -35.96 -25.07 -18.75
CA ALA A 6 -36.05 -23.82 -18.02
C ALA A 6 -36.42 -24.19 -16.57
N GLU A 7 -35.46 -23.96 -15.66
CA GLU A 7 -35.51 -23.95 -14.19
C GLU A 7 -34.15 -24.48 -13.69
N ALA A 8 -33.49 -23.99 -12.64
CA ALA A 8 -33.81 -23.01 -11.62
C ALA A 8 -32.48 -22.59 -10.97
N PHE A 9 -32.36 -21.35 -10.50
CA PHE A 9 -31.55 -21.01 -9.30
C PHE A 9 -31.97 -19.60 -8.83
N ARG A 10 -33.04 -19.53 -8.03
CA ARG A 10 -33.30 -18.42 -7.11
C ARG A 10 -32.82 -18.85 -5.72
N PRO A 11 -31.93 -18.12 -5.05
CA PRO A 11 -31.76 -18.27 -3.61
C PRO A 11 -32.85 -17.50 -2.84
N PRO A 12 -33.16 -17.92 -1.61
CA PRO A 12 -34.32 -17.46 -0.85
C PRO A 12 -34.08 -16.09 -0.20
N ILE A 13 -35.17 -15.33 -0.13
CA ILE A 13 -35.30 -14.07 0.63
C ILE A 13 -35.30 -14.44 2.12
N GLY A 14 -34.17 -14.20 2.78
CA GLY A 14 -34.01 -14.27 4.23
C GLY A 14 -34.21 -12.90 4.86
N ALA A 15 -35.07 -12.86 5.88
CA ALA A 15 -35.48 -11.67 6.62
C ALA A 15 -34.28 -10.85 7.15
N PHE A 16 -34.31 -9.54 6.86
CA PHE A 16 -33.40 -8.54 7.40
C PHE A 16 -33.85 -8.24 8.84
N LEU A 17 -33.19 -8.86 9.82
CA LEU A 17 -33.27 -8.45 11.22
C LEU A 17 -32.27 -7.31 11.42
N ASP A 18 -32.79 -6.17 11.88
CA ASP A 18 -31.99 -5.08 12.42
C ASP A 18 -31.17 -5.60 13.61
N HIS A 19 -29.84 -5.61 13.45
CA HIS A 19 -28.90 -5.70 14.54
C HIS A 19 -27.81 -4.62 14.39
N PRO A 20 -27.62 -3.76 15.41
CA PRO A 20 -26.66 -2.68 15.37
C PRO A 20 -25.29 -3.20 15.81
N ASP A 21 -24.52 -3.80 14.90
CA ASP A 21 -23.18 -4.27 15.24
C ASP A 21 -22.13 -3.18 15.02
N HIS A 22 -21.94 -2.43 16.11
CA HIS A 22 -20.64 -2.11 16.69
C HIS A 22 -19.45 -2.04 15.73
N HIS A 23 -19.08 -0.80 15.38
CA HIS A 23 -17.69 -0.47 15.11
C HIS A 23 -16.81 -1.10 16.21
N PRO A 24 -15.80 -1.93 15.89
CA PRO A 24 -14.82 -2.30 16.89
C PRO A 24 -14.10 -1.00 17.28
N GLN A 25 -14.36 -0.57 18.50
CA GLN A 25 -13.58 0.47 19.15
C GLN A 25 -12.11 0.03 19.06
N ASN A 26 -11.33 0.85 18.38
CA ASN A 26 -9.89 0.71 18.20
C ASN A 26 -9.18 0.88 19.55
N GLN A 27 -9.25 -0.15 20.40
CA GLN A 27 -8.45 -0.26 21.61
C GLN A 27 -7.05 -0.68 21.19
N GLY A 28 -6.06 0.21 21.38
CA GLY A 28 -4.69 -0.14 21.01
C GLY A 28 -3.63 0.92 21.21
N ALA A 29 -3.83 1.95 22.04
CA ALA A 29 -2.68 2.58 22.67
C ALA A 29 -2.12 1.56 23.66
N MET A 30 -1.10 0.80 23.24
CA MET A 30 -0.38 -0.08 24.14
C MET A 30 0.48 0.79 25.04
N GLU A 31 0.08 0.89 26.31
CA GLU A 31 0.95 1.42 27.34
C GLU A 31 2.03 0.37 27.61
N TYR A 32 3.25 0.66 27.18
CA TYR A 32 4.37 -0.26 27.41
C TYR A 32 4.96 0.06 28.78
N THR A 33 4.98 -0.94 29.65
CA THR A 33 5.63 -0.84 30.96
C THR A 33 7.00 -1.52 30.93
N THR A 34 7.92 -1.07 31.78
CA THR A 34 9.17 -1.79 32.06
C THR A 34 9.32 -1.93 33.57
N GLU A 35 9.89 -3.07 34.00
CA GLU A 35 10.24 -3.30 35.39
C GLU A 35 11.67 -2.80 35.61
N VAL A 36 11.84 -1.87 36.55
CA VAL A 36 13.15 -1.36 36.96
C VAL A 36 13.38 -1.77 38.40
N LEU A 37 14.51 -2.43 38.67
CA LEU A 37 14.91 -2.77 40.03
C LEU A 37 15.35 -1.51 40.76
N ASP A 38 14.57 -1.12 41.77
CA ASP A 38 14.94 -0.06 42.69
C ASP A 38 16.06 -0.57 43.60
N ARG A 39 17.29 -0.06 43.39
CA ARG A 39 18.47 -0.48 44.16
C ARG A 39 18.45 -0.01 45.61
N THR A 40 17.54 0.89 45.97
CA THR A 40 17.41 1.43 47.32
C THR A 40 16.41 0.62 48.13
N THR A 41 15.31 0.18 47.54
CA THR A 41 14.30 -0.64 48.25
C THR A 41 14.41 -2.15 47.98
N GLY A 42 15.07 -2.54 46.89
CA GLY A 42 15.14 -3.93 46.44
C GLY A 42 13.92 -4.39 45.64
N ASP A 43 12.93 -3.52 45.42
CA ASP A 43 11.68 -3.87 44.74
C ASP A 43 11.76 -3.62 43.22
N LEU A 44 11.02 -4.42 42.45
CA LEU A 44 10.76 -4.14 41.04
C LEU A 44 9.63 -3.11 40.93
N LYS A 45 9.93 -1.94 40.37
CA LYS A 45 8.93 -0.91 40.06
C LYS A 45 8.55 -0.96 38.59
N THR A 46 7.25 -1.07 38.32
CA THR A 46 6.66 -0.95 36.99
C THR A 46 6.56 0.53 36.62
N VAL A 47 7.32 0.98 35.63
CA VAL A 47 7.29 2.36 35.12
C VAL A 47 6.60 2.36 33.76
N SER A 48 5.60 3.24 33.59
CA SER A 48 4.99 3.50 32.28
C SER A 48 5.99 4.21 31.38
N LEU A 49 6.26 3.64 30.20
CA LEU A 49 7.11 4.25 29.18
C LEU A 49 6.31 5.15 28.21
N GLY A 50 5.06 5.48 28.56
CA GLY A 50 4.12 6.21 27.72
C GLY A 50 3.48 5.35 26.62
N ASN A 51 2.69 6.02 25.76
CA ASN A 51 1.99 5.39 24.65
C ASN A 51 2.94 5.25 23.45
N TRP A 52 3.54 4.08 23.28
CA TRP A 52 4.31 3.81 22.07
C TRP A 52 3.37 3.37 20.98
N LEU A 53 3.47 4.01 19.81
CA LEU A 53 2.63 3.69 18.67
C LEU A 53 3.42 2.89 17.64
N LYS A 54 2.83 1.84 17.08
CA LYS A 54 3.37 1.25 15.84
C LYS A 54 3.40 2.31 14.76
N VAL A 55 4.34 2.20 13.83
CA VAL A 55 4.42 3.11 12.67
C VAL A 55 3.07 3.25 11.95
N SER A 56 2.31 2.16 11.79
CA SER A 56 0.99 2.21 11.15
C SER A 56 -0.08 2.91 12.00
N GLU A 57 -0.01 2.76 13.32
CA GLU A 57 -0.94 3.40 14.26
C GLU A 57 -0.66 4.90 14.32
N TYR A 58 0.60 5.31 14.39
CA TYR A 58 1.02 6.71 14.25
C TYR A 58 0.54 7.32 12.93
N GLY A 59 0.63 6.57 11.81
CA GLY A 59 0.08 7.02 10.54
C GLY A 59 -1.43 7.28 10.59
N ALA A 60 -2.17 6.40 11.27
CA ALA A 60 -3.61 6.52 11.41
C ALA A 60 -4.01 7.78 12.19
N THR A 61 -3.24 8.21 13.20
CA THR A 61 -3.51 9.48 13.91
C THR A 61 -3.36 10.71 13.00
N LYS A 62 -2.66 10.57 11.88
CA LYS A 62 -2.50 11.60 10.84
C LYS A 62 -3.50 11.45 9.68
N GLY A 63 -4.40 10.46 9.73
CA GLY A 63 -5.31 10.15 8.63
C GLY A 63 -4.61 9.56 7.40
N VAL A 64 -3.40 9.03 7.56
CA VAL A 64 -2.56 8.54 6.45
C VAL A 64 -2.38 7.03 6.52
N GLY A 65 -2.60 6.37 5.37
CA GLY A 65 -2.44 4.92 5.25
C GLY A 65 -0.99 4.44 5.43
N PRO A 66 -0.77 3.17 5.84
CA PRO A 66 0.55 2.68 6.25
C PRO A 66 1.68 2.83 5.22
N ARG A 67 1.36 2.70 3.92
CA ARG A 67 2.35 2.86 2.83
C ARG A 67 2.87 4.29 2.76
N ARG A 68 1.95 5.25 2.79
CA ARG A 68 2.25 6.68 2.73
C ARG A 68 2.95 7.13 4.01
N THR A 69 2.53 6.65 5.18
CA THR A 69 3.21 6.89 6.46
C THR A 69 4.67 6.44 6.41
N LYS A 70 4.93 5.21 5.95
CA LYS A 70 6.31 4.74 5.80
C LYS A 70 7.10 5.58 4.79
N SER A 71 6.47 6.03 3.71
CA SER A 71 7.13 6.92 2.74
C SER A 71 7.52 8.25 3.37
N ILE A 72 6.65 8.85 4.19
CA ILE A 72 6.91 10.12 4.87
C ILE A 72 8.01 9.93 5.93
N LEU A 73 7.91 8.91 6.77
CA LEU A 73 8.92 8.65 7.80
C LEU A 73 10.29 8.25 7.20
N THR A 74 10.31 7.60 6.03
CA THR A 74 11.56 7.41 5.27
C THR A 74 12.10 8.74 4.75
N HIS A 75 11.23 9.62 4.23
CA HIS A 75 11.66 10.94 3.78
C HIS A 75 12.26 11.79 4.90
N LEU A 76 11.70 11.68 6.10
CA LEU A 76 12.21 12.30 7.32
C LEU A 76 13.51 11.69 7.87
N GLY A 77 13.98 10.56 7.30
CA GLY A 77 15.17 9.87 7.79
C GLY A 77 14.95 9.02 9.05
N LEU A 78 13.69 8.83 9.48
CA LEU A 78 13.38 7.92 10.58
C LEU A 78 13.39 6.45 10.16
N LEU A 79 13.04 6.15 8.90
CA LEU A 79 13.01 4.79 8.38
C LEU A 79 13.98 4.59 7.22
N GLN A 80 14.68 3.47 7.21
CA GLN A 80 15.53 2.98 6.11
C GLN A 80 15.05 1.63 5.59
N GLU A 81 15.50 1.23 4.39
CA GLU A 81 15.28 -0.12 3.90
C GLU A 81 16.30 -1.09 4.50
N GLU A 82 15.79 -2.19 5.08
CA GLU A 82 16.58 -3.26 5.68
C GLU A 82 16.22 -4.60 5.00
N ARG A 83 17.24 -5.41 4.72
CA ARG A 83 17.06 -6.77 4.20
C ARG A 83 16.99 -7.74 5.36
N GLU A 84 15.88 -8.45 5.45
CA GLU A 84 15.61 -9.43 6.51
C GLU A 84 15.28 -10.78 5.90
N THR A 85 15.60 -11.86 6.61
CA THR A 85 15.12 -13.19 6.26
C THR A 85 13.59 -13.22 6.38
N SER A 86 12.91 -13.85 5.42
CA SER A 86 11.46 -14.04 5.49
C SER A 86 11.11 -14.91 6.71
N ALA A 87 9.89 -14.77 7.24
CA ALA A 87 9.48 -15.60 8.38
C ALA A 87 9.38 -17.10 8.05
N SER A 88 9.25 -17.45 6.77
CA SER A 88 9.32 -18.85 6.33
C SER A 88 10.75 -19.39 6.27
N GLY A 89 11.76 -18.55 6.51
CA GLY A 89 13.17 -18.87 6.29
C GLY A 89 13.54 -18.99 4.80
N ARG A 90 12.55 -18.89 3.90
CA ARG A 90 12.71 -19.04 2.47
C ARG A 90 12.78 -17.66 1.84
N GLY A 91 14.00 -17.12 1.75
CA GLY A 91 14.31 -15.90 0.99
C GLY A 91 14.45 -14.62 1.83
N ILE A 92 14.79 -13.54 1.12
CA ILE A 92 15.08 -12.22 1.70
C ILE A 92 13.94 -11.25 1.37
N VAL A 93 13.35 -10.67 2.39
CA VAL A 93 12.36 -9.60 2.30
C VAL A 93 12.99 -8.26 2.63
N THR A 94 12.59 -7.21 1.92
CA THR A 94 13.00 -5.84 2.22
C THR A 94 11.90 -5.17 3.04
N ARG A 95 12.24 -4.60 4.19
CA ARG A 95 11.30 -3.89 5.06
C ARG A 95 11.81 -2.49 5.36
N ARG A 96 10.89 -1.55 5.53
CA ARG A 96 11.23 -0.19 6.03
C ARG A 96 11.24 -0.22 7.55
N ARG A 97 12.36 0.19 8.12
CA ARG A 97 12.74 -0.03 9.50
C ARG A 97 13.37 1.21 10.12
N LEU A 98 13.23 1.41 11.43
CA LEU A 98 13.89 2.49 12.15
C LEU A 98 15.39 2.51 11.87
N THR A 99 15.92 3.70 11.61
CA THR A 99 17.36 3.88 11.45
C THR A 99 18.09 3.62 12.77
N PRO A 100 19.35 3.13 12.74
CA PRO A 100 20.16 2.97 13.94
C PRO A 100 20.26 4.27 14.74
N ASP A 101 20.34 5.42 14.06
CA ASP A 101 20.41 6.73 14.70
C ASP A 101 19.11 7.09 15.42
N ALA A 102 17.94 6.81 14.82
CA ALA A 102 16.65 7.04 15.48
C ALA A 102 16.48 6.16 16.73
N VAL A 103 16.97 4.90 16.67
CA VAL A 103 16.96 4.00 17.84
C VAL A 103 17.92 4.50 18.92
N LYS A 104 19.15 4.89 18.54
CA LYS A 104 20.16 5.44 19.46
C LYS A 104 19.69 6.74 20.12
N ALA A 105 18.95 7.57 19.41
CA ALA A 105 18.37 8.81 19.90
C ALA A 105 17.08 8.60 20.72
N GLY A 106 16.63 7.36 20.95
CA GLY A 106 15.43 7.08 21.77
C GLY A 106 14.09 7.39 21.09
N LEU A 107 14.08 7.70 19.78
CA LEU A 107 12.87 8.03 19.02
C LEU A 107 11.97 6.82 18.75
N GLY A 108 12.50 5.61 18.91
CA GLY A 108 11.73 4.40 18.72
C GLY A 108 12.55 3.15 18.98
N LYS A 109 11.90 2.00 18.86
CA LYS A 109 12.57 0.71 18.97
C LYS A 109 11.86 -0.36 18.14
N ARG A 110 12.56 -1.45 17.89
CA ARG A 110 11.98 -2.66 17.30
C ARG A 110 11.48 -3.58 18.42
N ILE A 111 10.22 -3.98 18.31
CA ILE A 111 9.63 -5.02 19.15
C ILE A 111 9.78 -6.35 18.44
N TYR A 112 10.29 -7.34 19.16
CA TYR A 112 10.34 -8.73 18.75
C TYR A 112 9.26 -9.49 19.52
N PRO A 113 8.12 -9.82 18.89
CA PRO A 113 7.06 -10.52 19.58
C PRO A 113 7.51 -11.90 20.05
N ARG A 114 7.09 -12.31 21.25
CA ARG A 114 7.40 -13.64 21.81
C ARG A 114 6.70 -14.78 21.07
N LYS A 115 5.55 -14.50 20.44
CA LYS A 115 4.74 -15.51 19.76
C LYS A 115 5.44 -15.97 18.48
N THR A 116 5.73 -17.27 18.40
CA THR A 116 6.26 -17.93 17.20
C THR A 116 5.42 -17.60 15.96
N GLY A 117 6.07 -17.18 14.88
CA GLY A 117 5.42 -16.78 13.63
C GLY A 117 4.94 -15.31 13.59
N SER A 118 5.09 -14.55 14.68
CA SER A 118 4.83 -13.10 14.66
C SER A 118 6.06 -12.33 14.19
N PHE A 119 5.82 -11.22 13.49
CA PHE A 119 6.88 -10.45 12.84
C PHE A 119 7.37 -9.32 13.75
N PRO A 120 8.69 -9.07 13.80
CA PRO A 120 9.21 -7.87 14.42
C PRO A 120 8.59 -6.63 13.78
N PHE A 121 8.21 -5.66 14.59
CA PHE A 121 7.62 -4.40 14.15
C PHE A 121 8.22 -3.23 14.90
N ASP A 122 8.18 -2.06 14.28
CA ASP A 122 8.80 -0.87 14.84
C ASP A 122 7.74 0.03 15.46
N VAL A 123 8.11 0.62 16.60
CA VAL A 123 7.27 1.52 17.38
C VAL A 123 8.00 2.83 17.63
N LEU A 124 7.24 3.93 17.68
CA LEU A 124 7.72 5.26 18.01
C LEU A 124 7.47 5.53 19.50
N SER A 125 8.49 6.02 20.19
CA SER A 125 8.34 6.54 21.55
C SER A 125 7.52 7.84 21.54
N PRO A 126 7.01 8.33 22.68
CA PRO A 126 6.38 9.64 22.74
C PRO A 126 7.28 10.77 22.20
N GLU A 127 8.59 10.69 22.47
CA GLU A 127 9.57 11.63 21.92
C GLU A 127 9.71 11.50 20.39
N GLY A 128 9.74 10.28 19.86
CA GLY A 128 9.76 10.05 18.41
C GLY A 128 8.50 10.53 17.70
N GLN A 129 7.34 10.41 18.35
CA GLN A 129 6.08 10.96 17.85
C GLN A 129 6.15 12.49 17.80
N ALA A 130 6.53 13.15 18.90
CA ALA A 130 6.70 14.60 18.94
C ALA A 130 7.74 15.10 17.92
N TRP A 131 8.84 14.37 17.76
CA TRP A 131 9.87 14.68 16.76
C TRP A 131 9.31 14.61 15.34
N ALA A 132 8.51 13.60 15.04
CA ALA A 132 7.90 13.43 13.73
C ALA A 132 6.80 14.46 13.48
N ASP A 133 5.98 14.77 14.49
CA ASP A 133 4.91 15.75 14.45
C ASP A 133 5.42 17.13 14.02
N LEU A 134 6.50 17.60 14.63
CA LEU A 134 7.11 18.89 14.31
C LEU A 134 7.53 19.03 12.84
N ARG A 135 7.78 17.91 12.16
CA ARG A 135 8.34 17.88 10.79
C ARG A 135 7.35 17.32 9.76
N TRP A 136 6.18 16.88 10.22
CA TRP A 136 5.26 16.10 9.41
C TRP A 136 4.73 16.89 8.22
N ASP A 137 4.19 18.08 8.48
CA ASP A 137 3.55 18.90 7.45
C ASP A 137 4.56 19.36 6.40
N HIS A 138 5.78 19.69 6.81
CA HIS A 138 6.87 20.01 5.90
C HIS A 138 7.20 18.83 4.97
N ALA A 139 7.36 17.62 5.52
CA ALA A 139 7.65 16.45 4.69
C ALA A 139 6.50 16.09 3.75
N VAL A 140 5.25 16.28 4.17
CA VAL A 140 4.08 16.08 3.31
C VAL A 140 4.08 17.11 2.17
N ALA A 141 4.33 18.38 2.49
CA ALA A 141 4.42 19.47 1.53
C ALA A 141 5.57 19.26 0.54
N ASP A 142 6.76 18.84 0.99
CA ASP A 142 7.90 18.55 0.12
C ASP A 142 7.61 17.44 -0.88
N ILE A 143 6.98 16.34 -0.44
CA ILE A 143 6.60 15.25 -1.34
C ILE A 143 5.53 15.73 -2.32
N ALA A 144 4.56 16.53 -1.87
CA ALA A 144 3.54 17.10 -2.74
C ALA A 144 4.14 18.06 -3.78
N ALA A 145 5.07 18.91 -3.37
CA ALA A 145 5.77 19.86 -4.25
C ALA A 145 6.58 19.12 -5.33
N LYS A 146 7.25 18.02 -4.99
CA LYS A 146 7.96 17.18 -5.96
C LYS A 146 7.03 16.55 -7.00
N VAL A 147 5.80 16.20 -6.60
CA VAL A 147 4.77 15.71 -7.53
C VAL A 147 4.21 16.84 -8.39
N ALA A 148 4.01 18.03 -7.81
CA ALA A 148 3.48 19.19 -8.51
C ALA A 148 4.49 19.84 -9.48
N ALA A 149 5.79 19.63 -9.27
CA ALA A 149 6.86 20.21 -10.09
C ALA A 149 6.85 19.69 -11.54
N ASP A 150 6.30 18.49 -11.78
CA ASP A 150 6.16 17.92 -13.11
C ASP A 150 4.66 17.82 -13.48
N PRO A 151 4.20 18.53 -14.53
CA PRO A 151 2.80 18.47 -14.98
C PRO A 151 2.31 17.06 -15.32
N MET A 152 3.17 16.19 -15.87
CA MET A 152 2.82 14.80 -16.20
C MET A 152 2.60 14.00 -14.92
N VAL A 153 3.47 14.14 -13.93
CA VAL A 153 3.38 13.44 -12.64
C VAL A 153 2.15 13.90 -11.87
N SER A 154 1.89 15.21 -11.85
CA SER A 154 0.70 15.81 -11.25
C SER A 154 -0.59 15.28 -11.89
N HIS A 155 -0.66 15.28 -13.23
CA HIS A 155 -1.80 14.76 -13.97
C HIS A 155 -2.01 13.25 -13.73
N ALA A 156 -0.94 12.46 -13.70
CA ALA A 156 -1.00 11.04 -13.39
C ALA A 156 -1.56 10.77 -12.00
N LYS A 157 -1.14 11.55 -10.99
CA LYS A 157 -1.69 11.48 -9.63
C LYS A 157 -3.19 11.79 -9.62
N GLU A 158 -3.59 12.90 -10.24
CA GLU A 158 -5.01 13.30 -10.30
C GLU A 158 -5.89 12.20 -10.91
N ARG A 159 -5.42 11.60 -12.01
CA ARG A 159 -6.12 10.51 -12.69
C ARG A 159 -6.23 9.26 -11.83
N LEU A 160 -5.18 8.91 -11.08
CA LEU A 160 -5.23 7.80 -10.12
C LEU A 160 -6.19 8.10 -8.96
N ASP A 161 -6.17 9.32 -8.41
CA ASP A 161 -7.06 9.71 -7.31
C ASP A 161 -8.52 9.69 -7.75
N ARG A 162 -8.84 10.17 -8.95
CA ARG A 162 -10.17 10.07 -9.55
C ARG A 162 -10.61 8.60 -9.74
N LEU A 163 -9.68 7.71 -10.10
CA LEU A 163 -9.99 6.29 -10.18
C LEU A 163 -10.31 5.71 -8.79
N LYS A 164 -9.59 6.13 -7.74
CA LYS A 164 -9.84 5.69 -6.37
C LYS A 164 -11.21 6.12 -5.85
N THR A 165 -11.64 7.35 -6.16
CA THR A 165 -12.94 7.87 -5.69
C THR A 165 -14.14 7.28 -6.41
N THR A 166 -13.97 6.83 -7.66
CA THR A 166 -15.05 6.26 -8.48
C THR A 166 -15.28 4.77 -8.25
N ARG A 167 -14.33 4.08 -7.62
CA ARG A 167 -14.41 2.64 -7.40
C ARG A 167 -15.12 2.29 -6.10
N ARG A 168 -15.84 1.16 -6.13
CA ARG A 168 -16.47 0.56 -4.95
C ARG A 168 -15.48 -0.14 -4.01
N SER A 169 -14.28 -0.46 -4.51
CA SER A 169 -13.25 -1.18 -3.76
C SER A 169 -11.89 -0.49 -3.86
N GLU A 170 -11.12 -0.57 -2.77
CA GLU A 170 -9.76 -0.04 -2.70
C GLU A 170 -8.86 -0.70 -3.76
N LEU A 171 -7.99 0.10 -4.39
CA LEU A 171 -6.99 -0.42 -5.31
C LEU A 171 -5.86 -1.09 -4.52
N THR A 172 -5.49 -2.30 -4.93
CA THR A 172 -4.26 -2.92 -4.43
C THR A 172 -3.04 -2.15 -4.96
N PRO A 173 -1.88 -2.21 -4.26
CA PRO A 173 -0.66 -1.56 -4.74
C PRO A 173 -0.28 -1.96 -6.17
N GLN A 174 -0.49 -3.23 -6.53
CA GLN A 174 -0.24 -3.72 -7.87
C GLN A 174 -1.16 -3.04 -8.90
N MET A 175 -2.45 -2.89 -8.60
CA MET A 175 -3.40 -2.24 -9.51
C MET A 175 -3.06 -0.77 -9.71
N GLU A 176 -2.65 -0.05 -8.67
CA GLU A 176 -2.21 1.35 -8.79
C GLU A 176 -0.99 1.47 -9.72
N VAL A 177 0.03 0.63 -9.52
CA VAL A 177 1.25 0.65 -10.35
C VAL A 177 0.97 0.25 -11.80
N CYS A 178 0.17 -0.79 -12.02
CA CYS A 178 -0.22 -1.20 -13.37
C CYS A 178 -1.03 -0.11 -14.08
N PHE A 179 -1.98 0.53 -13.39
CA PHE A 179 -2.74 1.64 -13.95
C PHE A 179 -1.81 2.78 -14.38
N LEU A 180 -0.91 3.23 -13.51
CA LEU A 180 0.02 4.30 -13.86
C LEU A 180 0.91 3.92 -15.05
N SER A 181 1.42 2.68 -15.08
CA SER A 181 2.29 2.21 -16.16
C SER A 181 1.56 2.06 -17.51
N ASP A 182 0.29 1.67 -17.48
CA ASP A 182 -0.51 1.48 -18.69
C ASP A 182 -0.97 2.81 -19.30
N PHE A 183 -1.34 3.79 -18.46
CA PHE A 183 -1.89 5.09 -18.90
C PHE A 183 -0.82 6.18 -19.07
N PHE A 184 0.34 6.03 -18.43
CA PHE A 184 1.46 6.97 -18.48
C PHE A 184 2.77 6.21 -18.72
N PRO A 185 3.02 5.69 -19.94
CA PRO A 185 4.18 4.84 -20.22
C PRO A 185 5.52 5.55 -20.02
N ASP A 186 5.54 6.88 -20.14
CA ASP A 186 6.74 7.71 -19.95
C ASP A 186 6.95 8.13 -18.49
N LEU A 187 6.06 7.73 -17.57
CA LEU A 187 6.17 8.05 -16.15
C LEU A 187 7.28 7.25 -15.50
N ALA A 188 8.29 7.94 -14.96
CA ALA A 188 9.42 7.28 -14.31
C ALA A 188 8.99 6.50 -13.06
N GLN A 189 9.64 5.36 -12.78
CA GLN A 189 9.32 4.54 -11.61
C GLN A 189 9.47 5.28 -10.28
N VAL A 190 10.39 6.25 -10.22
CA VAL A 190 10.57 7.11 -9.04
C VAL A 190 9.32 7.95 -8.76
N ASP A 191 8.63 8.41 -9.81
CA ASP A 191 7.39 9.17 -9.69
C ASP A 191 6.21 8.28 -9.34
N ILE A 192 6.16 7.07 -9.88
CA ILE A 192 5.21 6.04 -9.44
C ILE A 192 5.37 5.77 -7.93
N CYS A 193 6.60 5.69 -7.42
CA CYS A 193 6.87 5.56 -5.98
C CYS A 193 6.34 6.75 -5.19
N ARG A 194 6.57 7.99 -5.67
CA ARG A 194 6.10 9.23 -5.01
C ARG A 194 4.59 9.32 -4.96
N ILE A 195 3.91 8.96 -6.05
CA ILE A 195 2.44 8.97 -6.17
C ILE A 195 1.82 7.91 -5.24
N THR A 196 2.31 6.67 -5.32
CA THR A 196 1.68 5.52 -4.63
C THR A 196 2.18 5.32 -3.19
N GLY A 197 3.32 5.89 -2.83
CA GLY A 197 4.04 5.59 -1.58
C GLY A 197 4.66 4.18 -1.54
N ALA A 198 4.57 3.42 -2.63
CA ALA A 198 5.11 2.07 -2.72
C ALA A 198 6.65 2.06 -2.71
N PRO A 199 7.28 0.98 -2.22
CA PRO A 199 8.73 0.82 -2.30
C PRO A 199 9.24 0.67 -3.74
N PRO A 200 10.43 1.20 -4.09
CA PRO A 200 11.00 1.09 -5.45
C PRO A 200 11.04 -0.33 -5.99
N ARG A 201 11.44 -1.30 -5.15
CA ARG A 201 11.49 -2.72 -5.54
C ARG A 201 10.11 -3.28 -5.91
N MET A 202 9.07 -2.85 -5.20
CA MET A 202 7.69 -3.28 -5.44
C MET A 202 7.17 -2.69 -6.76
N VAL A 203 7.45 -1.40 -7.00
CA VAL A 203 7.14 -0.74 -8.27
C VAL A 203 7.84 -1.44 -9.43
N SER A 204 9.14 -1.66 -9.33
CA SER A 204 9.93 -2.36 -10.35
C SER A 204 9.38 -3.76 -10.65
N LEU A 205 9.05 -4.54 -9.62
CA LEU A 205 8.45 -5.87 -9.76
C LEU A 205 7.14 -5.81 -10.56
N TYR A 206 6.23 -4.90 -10.20
CA TYR A 206 4.92 -4.81 -10.85
C TYR A 206 5.00 -4.24 -12.27
N VAL A 207 5.86 -3.26 -12.51
CA VAL A 207 6.14 -2.73 -13.86
C VAL A 207 6.65 -3.85 -14.77
N ASN A 208 7.64 -4.63 -14.33
CA ASN A 208 8.18 -5.74 -15.11
C ASN A 208 7.14 -6.82 -15.35
N THR A 209 6.43 -7.23 -14.29
CA THR A 209 5.34 -8.23 -14.39
C THR A 209 4.29 -7.78 -15.39
N ARG A 210 3.90 -6.50 -15.38
CA ARG A 210 2.92 -5.95 -16.31
C ARG A 210 3.46 -5.92 -17.75
N ALA A 211 4.71 -5.50 -17.95
CA ALA A 211 5.35 -5.52 -19.25
C ALA A 211 5.40 -6.95 -19.83
N ASP A 212 5.69 -7.96 -19.01
CA ASP A 212 5.71 -9.37 -19.41
C ASP A 212 4.32 -9.85 -19.84
N GLN A 213 3.28 -9.52 -19.06
CA GLN A 213 1.89 -9.81 -19.39
C GLN A 213 1.48 -9.20 -20.72
N LEU A 214 1.83 -7.92 -20.96
CA LEU A 214 1.53 -7.24 -22.21
C LEU A 214 2.27 -7.87 -23.40
N ARG A 215 3.56 -8.24 -23.22
CA ARG A 215 4.32 -8.95 -24.27
C ARG A 215 3.71 -10.31 -24.59
N ALA A 216 3.35 -11.09 -23.57
CA ALA A 216 2.70 -12.38 -23.74
C ALA A 216 1.34 -12.24 -24.44
N TRP A 217 0.52 -11.27 -24.05
CA TRP A 217 -0.78 -11.00 -24.68
C TRP A 217 -0.62 -10.57 -26.15
N ARG A 218 0.32 -9.67 -26.45
CA ARG A 218 0.62 -9.26 -27.84
C ARG A 218 1.08 -10.45 -28.69
N ALA A 219 1.98 -11.27 -28.17
CA ALA A 219 2.45 -12.48 -28.87
C ALA A 219 1.32 -13.48 -29.11
N TRP A 220 0.43 -13.67 -28.13
CA TRP A 220 -0.76 -14.51 -28.29
C TRP A 220 -1.71 -13.95 -29.36
N LYS A 221 -1.99 -12.64 -29.32
CA LYS A 221 -2.87 -11.97 -30.30
C LYS A 221 -2.32 -12.08 -31.73
N CYS A 222 -1.01 -11.90 -31.92
CA CYS A 222 -0.36 -12.06 -33.22
C CYS A 222 -0.37 -13.52 -33.73
N LYS A 223 -0.41 -14.52 -32.84
CA LYS A 223 -0.49 -15.94 -33.21
C LYS A 223 -1.92 -16.39 -33.52
N GLN A 224 -2.93 -15.79 -32.89
CA GLN A 224 -4.33 -16.20 -33.02
C GLN A 224 -5.11 -15.46 -34.11
N LEU A 225 -4.64 -14.31 -34.60
CA LEU A 225 -5.23 -13.67 -35.76
C LEU A 225 -4.71 -14.35 -37.03
N PRO A 226 -5.54 -15.09 -37.79
CA PRO A 226 -5.15 -15.53 -39.11
C PRO A 226 -4.94 -14.30 -39.98
N GLU A 227 -3.86 -14.30 -40.77
CA GLU A 227 -3.67 -13.39 -41.92
C GLU A 227 -4.89 -13.40 -42.89
N ALA A 228 -5.75 -14.42 -42.77
CA ALA A 228 -6.93 -14.67 -43.58
C ALA A 228 -8.22 -13.93 -43.17
N LEU A 229 -8.20 -13.03 -42.18
CA LEU A 229 -9.23 -11.98 -42.08
C LEU A 229 -8.71 -10.70 -42.72
N GLY A 230 -8.32 -10.82 -44.00
CA GLY A 230 -8.41 -9.75 -44.96
C GLY A 230 -9.88 -9.36 -45.12
N ILE A 231 -10.46 -8.74 -44.09
CA ILE A 231 -11.58 -7.84 -44.28
C ILE A 231 -10.98 -6.62 -44.96
N THR A 232 -10.69 -6.75 -46.25
CA THR A 232 -10.78 -5.60 -47.12
C THR A 232 -12.21 -5.13 -46.96
N PHE A 233 -12.37 -3.98 -46.29
CA PHE A 233 -13.63 -3.27 -46.31
C PHE A 233 -14.02 -3.11 -47.78
N ARG A 234 -14.99 -3.92 -48.22
CA ARG A 234 -15.57 -3.86 -49.55
C ARG A 234 -16.50 -2.67 -49.56
N SER A 235 -15.95 -1.51 -49.92
CA SER A 235 -16.73 -0.27 -50.05
C SER A 235 -17.83 -0.37 -51.11
N ASP A 236 -17.78 -1.38 -51.96
CA ASP A 236 -18.78 -1.76 -52.97
C ASP A 236 -20.06 -2.39 -52.39
N LEU A 237 -20.12 -2.68 -51.08
CA LEU A 237 -21.34 -3.20 -50.41
C LEU A 237 -22.06 -2.16 -49.54
N VAL A 238 -21.61 -0.90 -49.55
CA VAL A 238 -22.37 0.21 -48.96
C VAL A 238 -23.33 0.72 -50.01
N ASP A 239 -24.59 0.32 -49.89
CA ASP A 239 -25.69 0.84 -50.71
C ASP A 239 -25.79 2.36 -50.47
N PRO A 240 -25.59 3.22 -51.50
CA PRO A 240 -25.83 4.64 -51.36
C PRO A 240 -27.34 4.85 -51.37
N GLN A 241 -27.97 4.72 -50.21
CA GLN A 241 -29.36 5.17 -50.07
C GLN A 241 -29.41 6.69 -50.15
N GLU A 242 -30.01 7.15 -51.25
CA GLU A 242 -30.69 8.45 -51.40
C GLU A 242 -31.82 8.62 -50.37
#